data_AF-A0A8S1E4Y6-F1
#
_entry.id   AF-A0A8S1E4Y6-F1
#
_cell.length_a   1.000
_cell.length_b   1.000
_cell.length_c   1.000
_cell.angle_alpha   90.00
_cell.angle_beta   90.00
_cell.angle_gamma   90.00
#
_symmetry.space_group_name_H-M   'P 1'
#
loop_
_entity.id
_entity.type
_entity.pdbx_description
1 polymer ?
#
loop_
_entity_poly.entity_id
_entity_poly.type
_entity_poly.pdbx_seq_one_letter_code
_entity_poly.pdbx_strand_id
1 'polypeptide(L)'
;MNSHSANRWIRQFQSSLPVAGIMETNTTLWQFLLELLLSNQYSSIIMWTNAEGEFKLVNAEEVARLWGLRKNKTNMNYDKLSRALRYYYDKNIIKKVLGQKFVYKYINFLPF
;
A
#
# COMPACT_ATOMS: atom_id res chain seq x y z
N MET A 1 11.24 20.18 0.84
CA MET A 1 12.04 19.69 1.97
C MET A 1 11.94 18.17 1.97
N ASN A 2 12.83 17.54 1.20
CA ASN A 2 12.84 16.10 0.93
C ASN A 2 13.72 15.44 1.98
N SER A 3 13.14 14.75 2.96
CA SER A 3 13.92 14.00 3.94
C SER A 3 14.57 12.80 3.24
N HIS A 4 15.90 12.87 3.11
CA HIS A 4 16.76 11.90 2.43
C HIS A 4 16.85 10.54 3.15
N SER A 5 16.10 10.33 4.23
CA SER A 5 16.07 9.08 4.99
C SER A 5 14.99 8.10 4.53
N ALA A 6 13.92 8.57 3.86
CA ALA A 6 12.77 7.73 3.50
C ALA A 6 13.03 6.71 2.37
N ASN A 7 14.17 6.80 1.67
CA ASN A 7 14.28 6.26 0.30
C ASN A 7 15.35 5.17 0.08
N ARG A 8 16.04 4.67 1.11
CA ARG A 8 17.05 3.60 0.89
C ARG A 8 16.42 2.22 0.67
N TRP A 9 15.38 1.88 1.44
CA TRP A 9 14.70 0.59 1.34
C TRP A 9 13.74 0.50 0.16
N ILE A 10 13.12 1.62 -0.25
CA ILE A 10 12.30 1.70 -1.47
C ILE A 10 13.12 1.26 -2.68
N ARG A 11 14.39 1.67 -2.75
CA ARG A 11 15.32 1.28 -3.80
C ARG A 11 15.70 -0.20 -3.72
N GLN A 12 15.92 -0.73 -2.51
CA GLN A 12 16.19 -2.16 -2.31
C GLN A 12 14.97 -3.03 -2.68
N PHE A 13 13.77 -2.60 -2.31
CA PHE A 13 12.52 -3.27 -2.68
C PHE A 13 12.28 -3.20 -4.19
N GLN A 14 12.44 -2.02 -4.82
CA GLN A 14 12.42 -1.87 -6.29
C GLN A 14 13.44 -2.78 -6.99
N SER A 15 14.62 -3.00 -6.40
CA SER A 15 15.63 -3.92 -6.95
C SER A 15 15.28 -5.40 -6.79
N SER A 16 14.40 -5.75 -5.83
CA SER A 16 13.90 -7.11 -5.61
C SER A 16 12.56 -7.40 -6.28
N LEU A 17 11.89 -6.38 -6.82
CA LEU A 17 10.67 -6.58 -7.61
C LEU A 17 11.06 -7.21 -8.96
N PRO A 18 10.33 -8.22 -9.42
CA PRO A 18 10.55 -8.77 -10.75
C PRO A 18 10.35 -7.67 -11.80
N VAL A 19 11.22 -7.65 -12.81
CA VAL A 19 11.14 -6.72 -13.95
C VAL A 19 9.70 -6.70 -14.47
N ALA A 20 9.12 -5.50 -14.55
CA ALA A 20 7.74 -5.27 -14.95
C ALA A 20 7.40 -6.06 -16.22
N GLY A 21 6.61 -7.13 -16.08
CA GLY A 21 6.27 -7.99 -17.21
C GLY A 21 5.70 -9.37 -16.85
N ILE A 22 6.03 -9.91 -15.67
CA ILE A 22 5.42 -11.16 -15.22
C ILE A 22 4.12 -10.83 -14.48
N MET A 23 2.99 -11.26 -15.04
CA MET A 23 1.66 -11.21 -14.42
C MET A 23 1.66 -12.02 -13.12
N GLU A 24 2.20 -11.47 -12.04
CA GLU A 24 2.19 -12.14 -10.74
C GLU A 24 0.82 -12.02 -10.09
N THR A 25 -0.03 -13.00 -10.40
CA THR A 25 -1.31 -13.21 -9.71
C THR A 25 -1.13 -13.43 -8.19
N ASN A 26 0.11 -13.62 -7.71
CA ASN A 26 0.45 -13.80 -6.30
C ASN A 26 0.74 -12.50 -5.53
N THR A 27 0.58 -11.31 -6.14
CA THR A 27 0.70 -10.04 -5.40
C THR A 27 -0.28 -10.01 -4.22
N THR A 28 0.22 -9.62 -3.05
CA THR A 28 -0.58 -9.37 -1.83
C THR A 28 -1.03 -7.91 -1.77
N LEU A 29 -2.08 -7.62 -0.99
CA LEU A 29 -2.63 -6.25 -0.90
C LEU A 29 -1.59 -5.24 -0.42
N TRP A 30 -0.76 -5.59 0.57
CA TRP A 30 0.24 -4.66 1.10
C TRP A 30 1.32 -4.32 0.05
N GLN A 31 1.70 -5.26 -0.81
CA GLN A 31 2.64 -5.03 -1.91
C GLN A 31 2.01 -4.14 -2.98
N PHE A 32 0.75 -4.41 -3.33
CA PHE A 32 0.00 -3.60 -4.28
C PHE A 32 -0.15 -2.14 -3.82
N LEU A 33 -0.51 -1.91 -2.55
CA LEU A 33 -0.61 -0.55 -2.00
C LEU A 33 0.73 0.18 -2.03
N LEU A 34 1.81 -0.53 -1.70
CA LEU A 34 3.16 0.02 -1.78
C LEU A 34 3.53 0.37 -3.23
N GLU A 35 3.22 -0.49 -4.20
CA GLU A 35 3.44 -0.23 -5.63
C GLU A 35 2.72 1.06 -6.09
N LEU A 36 1.46 1.25 -5.69
CA LEU A 36 0.73 2.49 -6.00
C LEU A 36 1.39 3.71 -5.33
N LEU A 37 1.82 3.58 -4.07
CA LEU A 37 2.48 4.63 -3.30
C LEU A 37 3.86 5.04 -3.86
N LEU A 38 4.52 4.13 -4.58
CA LEU A 38 5.81 4.39 -5.24
C LEU A 38 5.67 5.02 -6.63
N SER A 39 4.47 4.94 -7.22
CA SER A 39 4.18 5.58 -8.51
C SER A 39 3.51 6.93 -8.31
N ASN A 40 4.13 7.97 -8.87
CA ASN A 40 3.61 9.34 -8.75
C ASN A 40 2.26 9.55 -9.48
N GLN A 41 1.85 8.61 -10.33
CA GLN A 41 0.61 8.66 -11.10
C GLN A 41 -0.65 8.46 -10.25
N TYR A 42 -0.53 7.83 -9.06
CA TYR A 42 -1.68 7.48 -8.21
C TYR A 42 -1.87 8.42 -7.02
N SER A 43 -1.17 9.55 -6.98
CA SER A 43 -1.23 10.52 -5.87
C SER A 43 -2.64 11.03 -5.57
N SER A 44 -3.54 11.06 -6.56
CA SER A 44 -4.95 11.45 -6.37
C SER A 44 -5.79 10.40 -5.62
N ILE A 45 -5.34 9.15 -5.52
CA ILE A 45 -6.09 8.04 -4.92
C ILE A 45 -5.41 7.47 -3.68
N ILE A 46 -4.09 7.51 -3.61
CA ILE A 46 -3.29 7.05 -2.48
C ILE A 46 -1.98 7.84 -2.40
N MET A 47 -1.60 8.25 -1.21
CA MET A 47 -0.36 9.02 -1.01
C MET A 47 0.25 8.78 0.37
N TRP A 48 1.56 8.97 0.46
CA TRP A 48 2.24 9.13 1.73
C TRP A 48 1.78 10.40 2.44
N THR A 49 1.74 10.35 3.77
CA THR A 49 1.53 11.52 4.62
C THR A 49 2.88 12.12 5.04
N ASN A 50 2.87 13.09 5.96
CA ASN A 50 4.08 13.65 6.56
C ASN A 50 4.71 12.76 7.65
N ALA A 51 4.00 11.72 8.11
CA ALA A 51 4.51 10.78 9.10
C ALA A 51 5.15 9.56 8.43
N GLU A 52 6.28 9.10 8.99
CA GLU A 52 7.04 7.97 8.44
C GLU A 52 6.20 6.69 8.37
N GLY A 53 6.19 6.08 7.19
CA GLY A 53 5.44 4.85 6.89
C GLY A 53 3.91 5.02 6.88
N GLU A 54 3.40 6.23 7.13
CA GLU A 54 1.97 6.53 7.16
C GLU A 54 1.48 6.99 5.79
N PHE A 55 0.38 6.41 5.34
CA PHE A 55 -0.25 6.69 4.07
C PHE A 55 -1.76 6.84 4.22
N LYS A 56 -2.37 7.54 3.26
CA LYS A 56 -3.81 7.79 3.20
C LYS A 56 -4.37 7.28 1.88
N LEU A 57 -5.50 6.57 1.95
CA LEU A 57 -6.33 6.33 0.78
C LEU A 57 -7.20 7.56 0.55
N VAL A 58 -6.83 8.40 -0.40
CA VAL A 58 -7.56 9.63 -0.74
C VAL A 58 -8.87 9.29 -1.43
N ASN A 59 -8.83 8.34 -2.36
CA ASN A 59 -10.01 7.74 -2.98
C ASN A 59 -10.00 6.22 -2.71
N ALA A 60 -10.59 5.84 -1.58
CA ALA A 60 -10.58 4.47 -1.09
C ALA A 60 -11.30 3.49 -2.03
N GLU A 61 -12.38 3.92 -2.70
CA GLU A 61 -13.11 3.09 -3.65
C GLU A 61 -12.30 2.85 -4.93
N GLU A 62 -11.60 3.87 -5.45
CA GLU A 62 -10.77 3.70 -6.64
C GLU A 62 -9.57 2.77 -6.37
N VAL A 63 -8.96 2.87 -5.19
CA VAL A 63 -7.93 1.91 -4.75
C VAL A 63 -8.51 0.49 -4.69
N ALA A 64 -9.72 0.32 -4.18
CA ALA A 64 -10.38 -0.99 -4.14
C ALA A 64 -10.73 -1.53 -5.54
N ARG A 65 -11.16 -0.66 -6.46
CA ARG A 65 -11.43 -1.01 -7.86
C ARG A 65 -10.17 -1.50 -8.56
N LEU A 66 -9.04 -0.80 -8.41
CA LEU A 66 -7.76 -1.19 -8.99
C LEU A 66 -7.23 -2.50 -8.38
N TRP A 67 -7.42 -2.71 -7.08
CA TRP A 67 -7.11 -3.99 -6.44
C TRP A 67 -7.98 -5.13 -7.00
N GLY A 68 -9.27 -4.88 -7.21
CA GLY A 68 -10.18 -5.80 -7.88
C GLY A 68 -9.70 -6.17 -9.27
N LEU A 69 -9.29 -5.18 -10.08
CA LEU A 69 -8.71 -5.39 -11.40
C LEU A 69 -7.44 -6.26 -11.34
N ARG A 70 -6.50 -5.94 -10.43
CA ARG A 70 -5.26 -6.70 -10.24
C ARG A 70 -5.49 -8.18 -9.90
N LYS A 71 -6.57 -8.50 -9.17
CA LYS A 71 -6.90 -9.88 -8.73
C LYS A 71 -8.02 -10.53 -9.53
N ASN A 72 -8.48 -9.89 -10.60
CA ASN A 72 -9.65 -10.31 -11.38
C ASN A 72 -10.90 -10.58 -10.50
N LYS A 73 -11.20 -9.64 -9.58
CA LYS A 73 -12.34 -9.66 -8.66
C LYS A 73 -13.19 -8.41 -8.87
N THR A 74 -14.15 -8.48 -9.80
CA THR A 74 -15.02 -7.36 -10.20
C THR A 74 -15.89 -6.79 -9.07
N ASN A 75 -16.22 -7.62 -8.07
CA ASN A 75 -17.02 -7.22 -6.91
C ASN A 75 -16.18 -6.68 -5.73
N MET A 76 -14.93 -6.27 -5.96
CA MET A 76 -14.09 -5.67 -4.92
C MET A 76 -14.56 -4.26 -4.59
N ASN A 77 -14.57 -3.91 -3.30
CA ASN A 77 -14.91 -2.58 -2.79
C ASN A 77 -14.08 -2.28 -1.53
N TYR A 78 -14.17 -1.05 -1.01
CA TYR A 78 -13.38 -0.66 0.14
C TYR A 78 -13.70 -1.49 1.40
N ASP A 79 -14.94 -1.89 1.64
CA ASP A 79 -15.30 -2.69 2.82
C ASP A 79 -14.55 -4.03 2.84
N LYS A 80 -14.47 -4.71 1.70
CA LYS A 80 -13.71 -5.96 1.53
C LYS A 80 -12.21 -5.72 1.62
N LEU A 81 -11.70 -4.67 0.98
CA LEU A 81 -10.28 -4.30 1.06
C LEU A 81 -9.87 -3.98 2.50
N SER A 82 -10.68 -3.20 3.21
CA SER A 82 -10.43 -2.82 4.60
C SER A 82 -10.46 -4.03 5.54
N ARG A 83 -11.23 -5.08 5.20
CA ARG A 83 -11.19 -6.36 5.94
C ARG A 83 -9.83 -7.04 5.82
N ALA A 84 -9.21 -6.99 4.64
CA ALA A 84 -7.85 -7.47 4.41
C ALA A 84 -6.81 -6.64 5.19
N LEU A 85 -6.96 -5.31 5.20
CA LEU A 85 -6.11 -4.44 6.01
C LEU A 85 -6.17 -4.79 7.50
N ARG A 86 -7.36 -5.08 8.04
CA ARG A 86 -7.52 -5.51 9.44
C ARG A 86 -6.75 -6.80 9.75
N TYR A 87 -6.66 -7.75 8.82
CA TYR A 87 -5.84 -8.97 9.02
C TYR A 87 -4.33 -8.69 9.10
N TYR A 88 -3.87 -7.52 8.68
CA TYR A 88 -2.47 -7.12 8.80
C TYR A 88 -2.09 -6.54 10.16
N TYR A 89 -3.08 -6.19 11.00
CA TYR A 89 -2.84 -5.49 12.27
C TYR A 89 -2.05 -6.38 13.23
N ASP A 90 -2.49 -7.62 13.42
CA ASP A 90 -1.85 -8.60 14.30
C ASP A 90 -0.52 -9.13 13.72
N LYS A 91 -0.38 -9.06 12.39
CA LYS A 91 0.84 -9.44 11.68
C LYS A 91 1.92 -8.35 11.69
N ASN A 92 1.64 -7.18 12.28
CA ASN A 92 2.52 -6.02 12.30
C ASN A 92 2.99 -5.57 10.90
N ILE A 93 2.18 -5.79 9.85
CA ILE A 93 2.49 -5.34 8.49
C ILE A 93 1.98 -3.92 8.29
N ILE A 94 0.68 -3.72 8.46
CA ILE A 94 -0.01 -2.42 8.41
C ILE A 94 -0.88 -2.32 9.66
N LYS A 95 -1.00 -1.13 10.26
CA LYS A 95 -2.02 -0.81 11.27
C LYS A 95 -2.83 0.40 10.89
N LYS A 96 -4.01 0.51 11.50
CA LYS A 96 -4.87 1.67 11.42
C LYS A 96 -4.30 2.81 12.26
N VAL A 97 -4.28 4.03 11.71
CA VAL A 97 -4.08 5.23 12.51
C VAL A 97 -5.42 5.64 13.12
N LEU A 98 -5.53 5.62 14.44
CA LEU A 98 -6.79 5.91 15.14
C LEU A 98 -7.19 7.38 14.96
N GLY A 99 -8.51 7.63 14.92
CA GLY A 99 -9.07 8.99 14.75
C GLY A 99 -8.98 9.57 13.33
N GLN A 100 -8.18 8.99 12.44
CA GLN A 100 -8.01 9.50 11.07
C GLN A 100 -8.77 8.66 10.04
N LYS A 101 -9.55 9.25 9.13
CA LYS A 101 -10.30 8.50 8.10
C LYS A 101 -9.36 8.02 6.98
N PHE A 102 -9.38 6.72 6.72
CA PHE A 102 -8.60 6.05 5.65
C PHE A 102 -7.08 6.18 5.74
N VAL A 103 -6.57 6.46 6.94
CA VAL A 103 -5.13 6.56 7.19
C VAL A 103 -4.62 5.29 7.87
N TYR A 104 -3.49 4.80 7.37
CA TYR A 104 -2.85 3.55 7.77
C TYR A 104 -1.35 3.76 7.82
N LYS A 105 -0.66 2.88 8.55
CA LYS A 105 0.79 2.94 8.71
C LYS A 105 1.40 1.57 8.57
N TYR A 106 2.45 1.46 7.76
CA TYR A 106 3.32 0.28 7.78
C TYR A 106 4.14 0.26 9.07
N ILE A 107 4.13 -0.87 9.79
CA ILE A 107 4.64 -0.92 11.18
C ILE A 107 6.06 -1.45 11.25
N ASN A 108 6.35 -2.60 10.65
CA ASN A 108 7.70 -3.16 10.59
C ASN A 108 8.03 -3.57 9.17
N PHE A 109 8.99 -2.88 8.54
CA PHE A 109 9.66 -3.33 7.30
C PHE A 109 11.12 -3.72 7.54
N LEU A 110 11.42 -4.24 8.74
CA LEU A 110 12.73 -4.80 9.05
C LEU A 110 12.54 -6.25 9.50
N PRO A 111 13.03 -7.26 8.76
CA PRO A 111 13.74 -8.31 9.46
C PRO A 111 14.96 -7.64 10.10
N PHE A 112 15.29 -8.04 11.33
CA PHE A 112 16.67 -7.94 11.76
C PHE A 112 17.58 -8.66 10.75
#